data_AF-A0A945R3B1-F1
#
_entry.id   AF-A0A945R3B1-F1
#
_cell.length_a   1.000
_cell.length_b   1.000
_cell.length_c   1.000
_cell.angle_alpha   90.00
_cell.angle_beta   90.00
_cell.angle_gamma   90.00
#
_symmetry.space_group_name_H-M   'P 1'
#
loop_
_entity.id
_entity.type
_entity.pdbx_description
1 polymer ?
#
loop_
_entity_poly.entity_id
_entity_poly.type
_entity_poly.pdbx_seq_one_letter_code
_entity_poly.pdbx_strand_id
1 'polypeptide(L)'
;AYSRDGHFNIDGMGRLVTNDGMLMDPEINIPADTRKVQIGLDGTVSIFLRDENLPEALGSIQLARFQNPPGLTPIGKNLFLSTPASGNAIVDAPGSSNMGSLTQGFLERSNVSLVEEMVNMITAQRAYEVNSKAIQSADEMLKNTNNLVR
;
A
#
# COMPACT_ATOMS: atom_id res chain seq x y z
N ALA A 1 11.26 5.71 0.13
CA ALA A 1 10.31 4.61 0.37
C ALA A 1 9.20 4.71 -0.65
N TYR A 2 8.54 3.61 -0.98
CA TYR A 2 7.49 3.56 -2.00
C TYR A 2 6.15 3.24 -1.36
N SER A 3 5.07 3.81 -1.89
CA SER A 3 3.71 3.51 -1.43
C SER A 3 2.75 3.46 -2.61
N ARG A 4 1.63 2.78 -2.39
CA ARG A 4 0.45 2.84 -3.26
C ARG A 4 -0.64 3.73 -2.67
N ASP A 5 -0.36 4.37 -1.53
CA ASP A 5 -1.31 5.28 -0.91
C ASP A 5 -1.47 6.55 -1.77
N GLY A 6 -2.72 6.95 -1.97
CA GLY A 6 -3.10 8.17 -2.68
C GLY A 6 -3.49 9.31 -1.74
N HIS A 7 -3.41 9.10 -0.42
CA HIS A 7 -3.84 10.08 0.56
C HIS A 7 -2.71 11.06 0.92
N PHE A 8 -2.71 12.22 0.25
CA PHE A 8 -1.78 13.31 0.49
C PHE A 8 -2.47 14.51 1.13
N ASN A 9 -1.77 15.19 2.03
CA ASN A 9 -2.15 16.46 2.64
C ASN A 9 -1.08 17.52 2.33
N ILE A 10 -1.41 18.78 2.57
CA ILE A 10 -0.49 19.90 2.44
C ILE A 10 -0.03 20.30 3.84
N ASP A 11 1.28 20.41 4.05
CA ASP A 11 1.84 20.90 5.31
C ASP A 11 1.76 22.43 5.43
N GLY A 12 2.11 22.98 6.60
CA GLY A 12 2.10 24.43 6.82
C GLY A 12 3.08 25.24 5.95
N MET A 13 3.98 24.58 5.23
CA MET A 13 4.93 25.19 4.29
C MET A 13 4.47 25.08 2.83
N GLY A 14 3.31 24.47 2.57
CA GLY A 14 2.76 24.29 1.22
C GLY A 14 3.19 22.98 0.53
N ARG A 15 3.93 22.10 1.21
CA ARG A 15 4.49 20.89 0.59
C ARG A 15 3.53 19.72 0.69
N LEU A 16 3.53 18.86 -0.34
CA LEU A 16 2.79 17.60 -0.31
C LEU A 16 3.44 16.59 0.64
N VAL A 17 2.66 16.18 1.64
CA VAL A 17 3.03 15.18 2.64
C VAL A 17 1.99 14.06 2.72
N THR A 18 2.43 12.88 3.08
CA THR A 18 1.54 11.77 3.47
C THR A 18 0.87 12.03 4.82
N ASN A 19 -0.10 11.20 5.24
CA ASN A 19 -0.71 11.28 6.58
C ASN A 19 0.31 11.20 7.73
N ASP A 20 1.45 10.56 7.50
CA ASP A 20 2.54 10.44 8.47
C ASP A 20 3.51 11.63 8.44
N GLY A 21 3.24 12.66 7.63
CA GLY A 21 4.10 13.84 7.50
C GLY A 21 5.36 13.63 6.66
N MET A 22 5.47 12.51 5.95
CA MET A 22 6.60 12.28 5.04
C MET A 22 6.37 12.99 3.73
N LEU A 23 7.42 13.65 3.23
CA LEU A 23 7.42 14.38 1.97
C LEU A 23 7.34 13.43 0.77
N MET A 24 6.65 13.90 -0.27
CA MET A 24 6.64 13.29 -1.59
C MET A 24 7.96 13.58 -2.34
N ASP A 25 8.40 12.62 -3.16
CA ASP A 25 9.51 12.77 -4.10
C ASP A 25 8.99 12.54 -5.54
N PRO A 26 9.17 13.47 -6.49
CA PRO A 26 9.76 14.81 -6.33
C PRO A 26 8.90 15.75 -5.47
N GLU A 27 9.55 16.70 -4.81
CA GLU A 27 8.87 17.68 -3.96
C GLU A 27 7.98 18.61 -4.81
N ILE A 28 6.72 18.73 -4.43
CA ILE A 28 5.75 19.64 -5.04
C ILE A 28 5.30 20.62 -3.97
N ASN A 29 5.56 21.91 -4.21
CA ASN A 29 5.18 22.99 -3.32
C ASN A 29 3.98 23.75 -3.89
N ILE A 30 2.89 23.76 -3.15
CA ILE A 30 1.61 24.38 -3.49
C ILE A 30 1.53 25.73 -2.77
N PRO A 31 1.54 26.86 -3.50
CA PRO A 31 1.39 28.20 -2.92
C PRO A 31 0.06 28.37 -2.19
N ALA A 32 0.05 29.20 -1.14
CA ALA A 32 -1.15 29.51 -0.34
C ALA A 32 -2.26 30.21 -1.15
N ASP A 33 -1.90 30.87 -2.26
CA ASP A 33 -2.84 31.56 -3.16
C ASP A 33 -3.57 30.61 -4.12
N THR A 34 -3.37 29.29 -3.96
CA THR A 34 -4.04 28.26 -4.77
C THR A 34 -5.53 28.16 -4.42
N ARG A 35 -6.39 28.32 -5.42
CA ARG A 35 -7.83 28.10 -5.31
C ARG A 35 -8.21 26.65 -5.55
N LYS A 36 -7.56 25.98 -6.50
CA LYS A 36 -7.86 24.59 -6.89
C LYS A 36 -6.58 23.90 -7.36
N VAL A 37 -6.39 22.65 -6.93
CA VAL A 37 -5.35 21.74 -7.42
C VAL A 37 -5.99 20.73 -8.36
N GLN A 38 -5.40 20.54 -9.53
CA GLN A 38 -5.81 19.56 -10.52
C GLN A 38 -4.63 18.67 -10.88
N ILE A 39 -4.84 17.35 -10.86
CA ILE A 39 -3.81 16.37 -11.23
C ILE A 39 -4.27 15.71 -12.53
N GLY A 40 -3.45 15.82 -13.57
CA GLY A 40 -3.67 15.16 -14.86
C GLY A 40 -3.45 13.65 -14.78
N LEU A 41 -3.99 12.92 -15.77
CA LEU A 41 -3.80 11.46 -15.90
C LEU A 41 -2.34 11.06 -16.11
N ASP A 42 -1.56 11.99 -16.67
CA ASP A 42 -0.12 11.97 -16.92
C ASP A 42 0.72 12.32 -15.68
N GLY A 43 0.06 12.64 -14.55
CA GLY A 43 0.70 13.05 -13.31
C GLY A 43 1.10 14.51 -13.23
N THR A 44 0.79 15.33 -14.23
CA THR A 44 1.06 16.77 -14.16
C THR A 44 0.17 17.41 -13.09
N VAL A 45 0.78 18.03 -12.09
CA VAL A 45 0.09 18.77 -11.03
C VAL A 45 -0.01 20.23 -11.44
N SER A 46 -1.24 20.68 -11.68
CA SER A 46 -1.56 22.06 -12.04
C SER A 46 -2.36 22.74 -10.94
N ILE A 47 -2.13 24.02 -10.74
CA ILE A 47 -2.89 24.86 -9.82
C ILE A 47 -3.65 25.95 -10.57
N PHE A 48 -4.75 26.37 -9.98
CA PHE A 48 -5.46 27.59 -10.37
C PHE A 48 -5.28 28.59 -9.24
N LEU A 49 -4.62 29.71 -9.52
CA LEU A 49 -4.50 30.81 -8.56
C LEU A 49 -5.86 31.53 -8.41
N ARG A 50 -5.99 32.36 -7.37
CA ARG A 50 -7.22 33.13 -7.12
C ARG A 50 -7.50 34.19 -8.19
N ASP A 51 -6.45 34.79 -8.74
CA ASP A 51 -6.56 35.94 -9.66
C ASP A 51 -6.47 35.55 -11.15
N GLU A 52 -6.05 34.32 -11.44
CA GLU A 52 -5.90 33.82 -12.81
C GLU A 52 -6.71 32.55 -13.05
N ASN A 53 -7.37 32.47 -14.20
CA ASN A 53 -8.15 31.31 -14.61
C ASN A 53 -7.33 30.31 -15.45
N LEU A 54 -6.05 30.58 -15.67
CA LEU A 54 -5.14 29.72 -16.40
C LEU A 54 -4.47 28.73 -15.42
N PRO A 55 -4.40 27.43 -15.77
CA PRO A 55 -3.69 26.46 -14.96
C PRO A 55 -2.17 26.67 -15.09
N GLU A 56 -1.49 26.76 -13.96
CA GLU A 56 -0.03 26.77 -13.89
C GLU A 56 0.46 25.38 -13.42
N ALA A 57 1.40 24.77 -14.16
CA ALA A 57 1.96 23.48 -13.80
C ALA A 57 3.09 23.63 -12.78
N LEU A 58 2.94 23.04 -11.58
CA LEU A 58 3.93 23.07 -10.52
C LEU A 58 4.98 21.97 -10.64
N GLY A 59 4.64 20.87 -11.29
CA GLY A 59 5.50 19.70 -11.43
C GLY A 59 4.72 18.47 -11.88
N SER A 60 5.40 17.33 -11.91
CA SER A 60 4.78 16.05 -12.24
C SER A 60 5.07 15.00 -11.18
N ILE A 61 4.06 14.18 -10.90
CA ILE A 61 4.17 12.98 -10.10
C ILE A 61 4.78 11.89 -10.95
N GLN A 62 5.80 11.22 -10.43
CA GLN A 62 6.43 10.07 -11.08
C GLN A 62 5.98 8.78 -10.39
N LEU A 63 5.87 7.70 -11.16
CA LEU A 63 5.56 6.38 -10.63
C LEU A 63 6.81 5.50 -10.70
N ALA A 64 6.99 4.68 -9.67
CA ALA A 64 8.05 3.68 -9.62
C ALA A 64 7.46 2.28 -9.81
N ARG A 65 7.95 1.57 -10.83
CA ARG A 65 7.62 0.17 -11.09
C ARG A 65 8.79 -0.73 -10.72
N PHE A 66 8.47 -1.87 -10.12
CA PHE A 66 9.43 -2.92 -9.81
C PHE A 66 9.16 -4.14 -10.67
N GLN A 67 10.21 -4.88 -11.02
CA GLN A 67 10.08 -6.14 -11.76
C GLN A 67 9.36 -7.20 -10.91
N ASN A 68 9.64 -7.24 -9.61
CA ASN A 68 9.05 -8.19 -8.68
C ASN A 68 8.49 -7.48 -7.42
N PRO A 69 7.22 -7.03 -7.45
CA PRO A 69 6.60 -6.36 -6.29
C PRO A 69 6.58 -7.18 -4.99
N PRO A 70 6.34 -8.52 -5.00
CA PRO A 70 6.46 -9.35 -3.80
C PRO A 70 7.85 -9.36 -3.14
N GLY A 71 8.90 -8.98 -3.88
CA GLY A 71 10.25 -8.84 -3.34
C GLY A 71 10.45 -7.56 -2.51
N LEU A 72 9.48 -6.64 -2.50
CA LEU A 72 9.55 -5.43 -1.70
C LEU A 72 9.40 -5.74 -0.22
N THR A 73 10.19 -5.10 0.63
CA THR A 73 10.06 -5.26 2.08
C THR A 73 9.09 -4.21 2.64
N PRO A 74 7.97 -4.61 3.28
CA PRO A 74 7.10 -3.67 3.95
C PRO A 74 7.78 -3.13 5.22
N ILE A 75 7.76 -1.81 5.40
CA ILE A 75 8.29 -1.15 6.61
C ILE A 75 7.17 -0.60 7.51
N GLY A 76 5.92 -1.02 7.26
CA GLY A 76 4.73 -0.53 7.94
C GLY A 76 4.11 0.70 7.26
N LYS A 77 2.92 1.12 7.70
CA LYS A 77 2.22 2.32 7.19
C LYS A 77 2.03 2.35 5.67
N ASN A 78 1.82 1.18 5.05
CA ASN A 78 1.73 1.03 3.59
C ASN A 78 2.98 1.50 2.81
N LEU A 79 4.13 1.53 3.48
CA LEU A 79 5.42 1.85 2.87
C LEU A 79 6.22 0.59 2.57
N PHE A 80 6.97 0.66 1.49
CA PHE A 80 7.80 -0.41 0.96
C PHE A 80 9.21 0.09 0.68
N LEU A 81 10.20 -0.77 0.92
CA LEU A 81 11.58 -0.56 0.51
C LEU A 81 11.96 -1.52 -0.61
N SER A 82 12.75 -1.01 -1.55
CA SER A 82 13.37 -1.80 -2.61
C SER A 82 14.42 -2.75 -2.02
N THR A 83 14.42 -3.99 -2.47
CA THR A 83 15.42 -5.00 -2.12
C THR A 83 16.11 -5.52 -3.38
N PRO A 84 17.23 -6.25 -3.25
CA PRO A 84 17.80 -6.96 -4.40
C PRO A 84 16.81 -7.95 -5.05
N ALA A 85 15.86 -8.50 -4.27
CA ALA A 85 14.85 -9.43 -4.76
C ALA A 85 13.69 -8.74 -5.51
N SER A 86 13.43 -7.45 -5.27
CA SER A 86 12.43 -6.68 -6.04
C SER A 86 12.96 -6.20 -7.39
N GLY A 87 14.28 -6.16 -7.54
CA GLY A 87 14.96 -5.46 -8.63
C GLY A 87 15.00 -3.94 -8.41
N ASN A 88 15.57 -3.24 -9.38
CA ASN A 88 15.69 -1.78 -9.35
C ASN A 88 14.35 -1.10 -9.64
N ALA A 89 14.14 0.07 -9.05
CA ALA A 89 12.99 0.92 -9.35
C ALA A 89 13.12 1.50 -10.75
N ILE A 90 12.12 1.29 -11.59
CA ILE A 90 11.98 1.94 -12.89
C ILE A 90 11.02 3.11 -12.68
N VAL A 91 11.54 4.33 -12.71
CA VAL A 91 10.75 5.55 -12.51
C VAL A 91 10.40 6.16 -13.86
N ASP A 92 9.12 6.42 -14.09
CA ASP A 92 8.63 7.06 -15.32
C ASP A 92 7.33 7.83 -15.02
N ALA A 93 6.86 8.63 -15.99
CA ALA A 93 5.60 9.34 -15.89
C ALA A 93 4.40 8.35 -15.88
N PRO A 94 3.30 8.70 -15.18
CA PRO A 94 2.03 8.01 -15.33
C PRO A 94 1.58 7.96 -16.79
N GLY A 95 1.11 6.79 -17.25
CA GLY A 95 0.66 6.58 -18.62
C GLY A 95 1.75 6.41 -19.69
N SER A 96 3.04 6.57 -19.37
CA SER A 96 4.15 6.19 -20.25
C SER A 96 4.64 4.77 -19.95
N SER A 97 5.36 4.13 -20.88
CA SER A 97 6.12 2.88 -20.63
C SER A 97 5.37 1.74 -19.91
N ASN A 98 4.08 1.58 -20.19
CA ASN A 98 3.19 0.58 -19.58
C ASN A 98 2.97 0.79 -18.06
N MET A 99 3.11 2.03 -17.60
CA MET A 99 2.77 2.50 -16.26
C MET A 99 1.26 2.77 -16.18
N GLY A 100 0.68 2.61 -14.99
CA GLY A 100 -0.71 3.01 -14.75
C GLY A 100 -0.93 4.51 -14.93
N SER A 101 -2.19 4.93 -15.09
CA SER A 101 -2.58 6.34 -15.04
C SER A 101 -2.97 6.75 -13.62
N LEU A 102 -2.83 8.05 -13.32
CA LEU A 102 -3.33 8.62 -12.08
C LEU A 102 -4.76 9.10 -12.27
N THR A 103 -5.62 8.91 -11.26
CA THR A 103 -6.98 9.46 -11.28
C THR A 103 -7.21 10.26 -10.00
N GLN A 104 -7.40 11.57 -10.13
CA GLN A 104 -7.67 12.44 -8.98
C GLN A 104 -9.03 12.11 -8.34
N GLY A 105 -9.09 12.12 -7.01
CA GLY A 105 -10.34 11.95 -6.25
C GLY A 105 -10.72 10.49 -5.97
N PHE A 106 -9.89 9.53 -6.37
CA PHE A 106 -10.06 8.11 -6.04
C PHE A 106 -8.92 7.63 -5.15
N LEU A 107 -9.24 6.70 -4.26
CA LEU A 107 -8.26 6.02 -3.41
C LEU A 107 -8.27 4.52 -3.73
N GLU A 108 -7.07 3.94 -3.86
CA GLU A 108 -6.92 2.49 -4.04
C GLU A 108 -7.31 1.77 -2.75
N ARG A 109 -8.30 0.86 -2.84
CA ARG A 109 -8.73 0.03 -1.70
C ARG A 109 -7.97 -1.29 -1.70
N SER A 110 -7.87 -1.92 -0.53
CA SER A 110 -7.36 -3.27 -0.41
C SER A 110 -8.15 -4.23 -1.32
N ASN A 111 -7.44 -5.10 -2.01
CA ASN A 111 -7.99 -6.17 -2.84
C ASN A 111 -8.47 -7.39 -2.03
N VAL A 112 -8.61 -7.25 -0.71
CA VAL A 112 -8.92 -8.34 0.22
C VAL A 112 -10.43 -8.40 0.47
N SER A 113 -11.01 -9.59 0.34
CA SER A 113 -12.40 -9.87 0.65
C SER A 113 -12.54 -10.35 2.09
N LEU A 114 -13.25 -9.60 2.93
CA LEU A 114 -13.47 -9.95 4.34
C LEU A 114 -14.14 -11.32 4.51
N VAL A 115 -15.06 -11.68 3.60
CA VAL A 115 -15.78 -12.96 3.66
C VAL A 115 -14.84 -14.12 3.43
N GLU A 116 -13.97 -14.01 2.42
CA GLU A 116 -13.00 -15.05 2.07
C GLU A 116 -11.96 -15.23 3.18
N GLU A 117 -11.45 -14.12 3.73
CA GLU A 117 -10.52 -14.18 4.86
C GLU A 117 -11.13 -14.79 6.12
N MET A 118 -12.41 -14.52 6.39
CA MET A 118 -13.10 -15.16 7.51
C MET A 118 -13.25 -16.67 7.29
N VAL A 119 -13.56 -17.12 6.08
CA VAL A 119 -13.64 -18.57 5.77
C VAL A 119 -12.27 -19.23 5.90
N ASN A 120 -11.21 -18.58 5.43
CA ASN A 120 -9.84 -19.08 5.58
C ASN A 120 -9.43 -19.18 7.06
N MET A 121 -9.76 -18.16 7.86
CA MET A 121 -9.53 -18.17 9.30
C MET A 121 -10.30 -19.31 10.00
N ILE A 122 -11.58 -19.49 9.67
CA ILE A 122 -12.40 -20.57 10.24
C ILE A 122 -11.83 -21.93 9.84
N THR A 123 -11.39 -22.10 8.59
CA THR A 123 -10.79 -23.35 8.12
C THR A 123 -9.47 -23.64 8.85
N ALA A 124 -8.63 -22.63 9.04
CA ALA A 124 -7.40 -22.74 9.83
C ALA A 124 -7.69 -23.08 11.30
N GLN A 125 -8.71 -22.48 11.91
CA GLN A 125 -9.16 -22.79 13.27
C GLN A 125 -9.67 -24.23 13.36
N ARG A 126 -10.48 -24.70 12.41
CA ARG A 126 -10.94 -26.10 12.35
C ARG A 126 -9.79 -27.07 12.19
N ALA A 127 -8.81 -26.77 11.34
CA ALA A 127 -7.60 -27.58 11.20
C ALA A 127 -6.83 -27.65 12.53
N TYR A 128 -6.70 -26.53 13.24
CA TYR A 128 -6.07 -26.49 14.56
C TYR A 128 -6.86 -27.29 15.61
N GLU A 129 -8.18 -27.19 15.64
CA GLU A 129 -9.06 -27.97 16.53
C GLU A 129 -8.93 -29.48 16.28
N VAL A 130 -8.97 -29.90 15.01
CA VAL A 130 -8.82 -31.30 14.62
C VAL A 130 -7.44 -31.82 15.03
N ASN A 131 -6.37 -31.06 14.76
CA ASN A 131 -5.01 -31.42 15.17
C ASN A 131 -4.90 -31.54 16.70
N SER A 132 -5.47 -30.60 17.44
CA SER A 132 -5.46 -30.62 18.90
C SER A 132 -6.24 -31.82 19.46
N LYS A 133 -7.39 -32.16 18.87
CA LYS A 133 -8.17 -33.32 19.27
C LYS A 133 -7.48 -34.63 18.95
N ALA A 134 -6.80 -34.71 17.80
CA ALA A 134 -6.01 -35.88 17.43
C ALA A 134 -4.86 -36.12 18.43
N ILE A 135 -4.15 -35.05 18.84
CA ILE A 135 -3.11 -35.12 19.87
C ILE A 135 -3.70 -35.59 21.21
N GLN A 136 -4.82 -35.01 21.64
CA GLN A 136 -5.46 -35.40 22.90
C GLN A 136 -5.88 -36.88 22.91
N SER A 137 -6.45 -37.37 21.81
CA SER A 137 -6.81 -38.78 21.67
C SER A 137 -5.57 -39.69 21.68
N ALA A 138 -4.47 -39.27 21.06
CA ALA A 138 -3.21 -40.00 21.10
C ALA A 138 -2.65 -40.06 22.53
N ASP A 139 -2.67 -38.95 23.28
CA ASP A 139 -2.25 -38.89 24.68
C ASP A 139 -3.11 -39.79 25.58
N GLU A 140 -4.42 -39.85 25.34
CA GLU A 140 -5.34 -40.71 26.08
C GLU A 140 -5.05 -42.20 25.82
N MET A 141 -4.78 -42.59 24.57
CA MET A 141 -4.34 -43.95 24.23
C MET A 141 -2.99 -44.31 24.87
N LEU A 142 -2.03 -43.38 24.89
CA LEU A 142 -0.74 -43.58 25.55
C LEU A 142 -0.90 -43.81 27.05
N LYS A 143 -1.76 -43.02 27.71
CA LYS A 143 -2.07 -43.16 29.13
C LYS A 143 -2.70 -44.52 29.45
N ASN A 144 -3.66 -44.97 28.62
CA ASN A 144 -4.30 -46.27 28.80
C ASN A 144 -3.33 -47.44 28.61
N THR A 145 -2.46 -47.37 27.59
CA THR A 145 -1.42 -48.37 27.37
C THR A 145 -0.46 -48.47 28.56
N ASN A 146 -0.05 -47.33 29.14
CA ASN A 146 0.84 -47.33 30.32
C ASN A 146 0.18 -47.98 31.55
N ASN A 147 -1.12 -47.76 31.75
CA ASN A 147 -1.86 -48.38 32.85
C ASN A 147 -2.08 -49.90 32.70
N LEU A 148 -2.02 -50.44 31.47
CA LEU A 148 -2.15 -51.87 31.18
C LEU A 148 -0.85 -52.67 31.43
N VAL A 149 0.30 -52.00 31.53
CA VAL A 149 1.61 -52.64 31.75
C VAL A 149 1.91 -52.86 33.25
N ARG A 150 0.99 -52.49 34.14
CA ARG A 150 1.04 -52.79 35.59
C ARG A 150 0.21 -54.00 35.94
#